data_AF-A0A1B9Y5R1-F1
#
_entry.id   AF-A0A1B9Y5R1-F1
#
_cell.length_a   1.000
_cell.length_b   1.000
_cell.length_c   1.000
_cell.angle_alpha   90.00
_cell.angle_beta   90.00
_cell.angle_gamma   90.00
#
_symmetry.space_group_name_H-M   'P 1'
#
loop_
_entity.id
_entity.type
_entity.pdbx_description
1 polymer ?
#
loop_
_entity_poly.entity_id
_entity_poly.type
_entity_poly.pdbx_seq_one_letter_code
_entity_poly.pdbx_strand_id
1 'polypeptide(L)'
;MKLITFTNKGIYCPQGKFYIDPWRPVDLAVITHGHADHARWGMKKYLCHHFTKPILKKRIAEDIECQTLQYGEVLNINGVKLSLHPAGHIIGSAQIRLEYKGYISVISGDYKVQDDGLSTPFELVKCNEFVTESTFGLPIYNWLEVDDLNKKMQSWVLRNKENQKTSVFIGYSLGKAQRIMKAVEGLGKIHVHYSIGKLNQAFEEVGIVLPEYEIPDFRENIKHVAGEIVIVPPALLDSNVIKKIPDAATAICSGWMQVRGARRWRSADAGFAMSDHADWKGLLQAIKATEAEIVHVTHGQTEVFSKYLNEIGIKSDVVETLYGDDDEEEKEKEIIDN
;
A
#
# COMPACT_ATOMS: atom_id res chain seq x y z
N MET A 1 28.34 -14.52 -0.27
CA MET A 1 27.59 -14.61 -1.54
C MET A 1 26.62 -13.44 -1.57
N LYS A 2 26.40 -12.77 -2.70
CA LYS A 2 25.38 -11.70 -2.81
C LYS A 2 24.28 -12.18 -3.75
N LEU A 3 23.08 -12.42 -3.21
CA LEU A 3 21.93 -12.89 -4.00
C LEU A 3 21.16 -11.73 -4.62
N ILE A 4 21.22 -10.56 -4.00
CA ILE A 4 20.73 -9.29 -4.55
C ILE A 4 21.82 -8.22 -4.63
N THR A 5 21.58 -7.21 -5.45
CA THR A 5 22.43 -6.01 -5.60
C THR A 5 21.54 -4.83 -5.95
N PHE A 6 21.80 -3.67 -5.33
CA PHE A 6 21.08 -2.43 -5.60
C PHE A 6 21.71 -1.72 -6.80
N THR A 7 20.87 -1.27 -7.73
CA THR A 7 21.29 -0.63 -8.98
C THR A 7 20.43 0.59 -9.26
N ASN A 8 20.82 1.42 -10.24
CA ASN A 8 20.00 2.54 -10.72
C ASN A 8 18.70 2.12 -11.45
N LYS A 9 18.40 0.82 -11.55
CA LYS A 9 17.14 0.30 -12.08
C LYS A 9 16.24 -0.34 -11.02
N GLY A 10 16.72 -0.50 -9.78
CA GLY A 10 16.02 -1.25 -8.72
C GLY A 10 16.89 -2.37 -8.14
N ILE A 11 16.24 -3.28 -7.42
CA ILE A 11 16.88 -4.43 -6.76
C ILE A 11 17.09 -5.53 -7.79
N TYR A 12 18.33 -5.89 -8.06
CA TYR A 12 18.68 -6.88 -9.07
C TYR A 12 19.07 -8.21 -8.43
N CYS A 13 18.57 -9.33 -8.95
CA CYS A 13 19.08 -10.66 -8.64
C CYS A 13 20.02 -11.14 -9.77
N PRO A 14 21.35 -11.07 -9.61
CA PRO A 14 22.28 -11.41 -10.70
C PRO A 14 22.20 -12.86 -11.15
N GLN A 15 22.01 -13.79 -10.21
CA GLN A 15 21.87 -15.22 -10.50
C GLN A 15 20.56 -15.51 -11.25
N GLY A 16 19.47 -14.88 -10.82
CA GLY A 16 18.14 -15.03 -11.41
C GLY A 16 17.96 -14.30 -12.75
N LYS A 17 18.73 -13.23 -12.99
CA LYS A 17 18.61 -12.30 -14.14
C LYS A 17 17.25 -11.60 -14.21
N PHE A 18 16.72 -11.18 -13.07
CA PHE A 18 15.49 -10.40 -12.96
C PHE A 18 15.65 -9.27 -11.95
N TYR A 19 14.77 -8.29 -12.04
CA TYR A 19 14.68 -7.20 -11.08
C TYR A 19 13.43 -7.34 -10.22
N ILE A 20 13.52 -6.83 -9.01
CA ILE A 20 12.38 -6.63 -8.11
C ILE A 20 12.04 -5.14 -8.10
N ASP A 21 10.76 -4.84 -8.32
CA ASP A 21 10.18 -3.49 -8.35
C ASP A 21 11.03 -2.46 -9.14
N PRO A 22 11.38 -2.75 -10.42
CA PRO A 22 12.31 -1.90 -11.16
C PRO A 22 11.72 -0.53 -11.52
N TRP A 23 12.56 0.50 -11.44
CA TRP A 23 12.20 1.88 -11.80
C TRP A 23 12.29 2.19 -13.29
N ARG A 24 13.04 1.35 -14.03
CA ARG A 24 13.34 1.50 -15.45
C ARG A 24 13.04 0.21 -16.21
N PRO A 25 12.76 0.27 -17.52
CA PRO A 25 12.53 -0.92 -18.35
C PRO A 25 13.60 -2.02 -18.19
N VAL A 26 13.12 -3.24 -17.95
CA VAL A 26 13.90 -4.49 -17.84
C VAL A 26 13.19 -5.65 -18.52
N ASP A 27 13.90 -6.77 -18.67
CA ASP A 27 13.35 -7.98 -19.31
C ASP A 27 12.33 -8.73 -18.42
N LEU A 28 12.59 -8.84 -17.12
CA LEU A 28 11.69 -9.48 -16.15
C LEU A 28 11.64 -8.69 -14.85
N ALA A 29 10.45 -8.20 -14.51
CA ALA A 29 10.14 -7.50 -13.28
C ALA A 29 9.31 -8.39 -12.36
N VAL A 30 9.83 -8.68 -11.17
CA VAL A 30 9.10 -9.31 -10.07
C VAL A 30 8.52 -8.21 -9.22
N ILE A 31 7.20 -8.17 -9.10
CA ILE A 31 6.46 -7.07 -8.49
C ILE A 31 5.95 -7.49 -7.13
N THR A 32 6.30 -6.73 -6.09
CA THR A 32 5.79 -6.93 -4.72
C THR A 32 4.30 -6.61 -4.66
N HIS A 33 3.87 -5.48 -5.22
CA HIS A 33 2.48 -5.05 -5.20
C HIS A 33 2.15 -3.98 -6.27
N GLY A 34 0.87 -3.62 -6.37
CA GLY A 34 0.33 -2.83 -7.49
C GLY A 34 0.37 -1.30 -7.35
N HIS A 35 1.14 -0.72 -6.42
CA HIS A 35 1.35 0.74 -6.40
C HIS A 35 2.32 1.18 -7.51
N ALA A 36 2.16 2.41 -8.00
CA ALA A 36 2.86 2.88 -9.22
C ALA A 36 4.35 3.15 -9.00
N ASP A 37 4.79 3.35 -7.77
CA ASP A 37 6.18 3.45 -7.39
C ASP A 37 6.91 2.09 -7.37
N HIS A 38 6.17 0.98 -7.28
CA HIS A 38 6.70 -0.40 -7.36
C HIS A 38 6.45 -1.07 -8.72
N ALA A 39 5.30 -0.80 -9.34
CA ALA A 39 4.88 -1.41 -10.60
C ALA A 39 4.82 -0.37 -11.72
N ARG A 40 5.94 -0.24 -12.47
CA ARG A 40 6.07 0.73 -13.57
C ARG A 40 5.88 0.09 -14.95
N TRP A 41 5.45 0.91 -15.92
CA TRP A 41 5.29 0.50 -17.31
C TRP A 41 6.65 0.26 -18.00
N GLY A 42 6.62 -0.42 -19.16
CA GLY A 42 7.78 -0.61 -20.03
C GLY A 42 8.62 -1.85 -19.75
N MET A 43 8.25 -2.68 -18.76
CA MET A 43 8.90 -3.99 -18.56
C MET A 43 8.42 -4.95 -19.64
N LYS A 44 9.30 -5.84 -20.13
CA LYS A 44 8.88 -6.85 -21.12
C LYS A 44 7.96 -7.90 -20.50
N LYS A 45 8.27 -8.33 -19.27
CA LYS A 45 7.52 -9.35 -18.53
C LYS A 45 7.37 -8.95 -17.07
N TYR A 46 6.22 -9.28 -16.51
CA TYR A 46 5.87 -9.08 -15.11
C TYR A 46 5.63 -10.44 -14.43
N LEU A 47 6.06 -10.55 -13.18
CA LEU A 47 5.76 -11.67 -12.28
C LEU A 47 5.20 -11.08 -10.98
N CYS A 48 3.99 -11.46 -10.57
CA CYS A 48 3.39 -10.94 -9.33
C CYS A 48 2.45 -11.97 -8.69
N HIS A 49 1.84 -11.61 -7.56
CA HIS A 49 0.78 -12.43 -6.97
C HIS A 49 -0.48 -12.44 -7.87
N HIS A 50 -1.29 -13.49 -7.79
CA HIS A 50 -2.53 -13.61 -8.57
C HIS A 50 -3.49 -12.43 -8.38
N PHE A 51 -3.67 -11.96 -7.14
CA PHE A 51 -4.51 -10.80 -6.83
C PHE A 51 -3.94 -9.46 -7.30
N THR A 52 -2.64 -9.39 -7.57
CA THR A 52 -1.95 -8.17 -8.02
C THR A 52 -2.10 -8.00 -9.54
N LYS A 53 -2.15 -9.09 -10.31
CA LYS A 53 -2.26 -9.05 -11.77
C LYS A 53 -3.39 -8.16 -12.33
N PRO A 54 -4.65 -8.25 -11.88
CA PRO A 54 -5.71 -7.40 -12.42
C PRO A 54 -5.45 -5.91 -12.13
N ILE A 55 -4.83 -5.57 -10.99
CA ILE A 55 -4.42 -4.19 -10.68
C ILE A 55 -3.36 -3.69 -11.66
N LEU A 56 -2.33 -4.50 -11.93
CA LEU A 56 -1.30 -4.17 -12.92
C LEU A 56 -1.91 -3.92 -14.30
N LYS A 57 -2.87 -4.75 -14.72
CA LYS A 57 -3.58 -4.57 -15.99
C LYS A 57 -4.36 -3.25 -16.07
N LYS A 58 -5.09 -2.89 -15.01
CA LYS A 58 -5.86 -1.63 -14.98
C LYS A 58 -4.98 -0.38 -14.96
N ARG A 59 -3.76 -0.47 -14.40
CA ARG A 59 -2.85 0.67 -14.20
C ARG A 59 -1.79 0.81 -15.28
N ILE A 60 -1.27 -0.29 -15.81
CA ILE A 60 -0.18 -0.31 -16.78
C ILE A 60 -0.75 -0.45 -18.19
N ALA A 61 -1.26 -1.63 -18.53
CA ALA A 61 -1.97 -1.91 -19.78
C ALA A 61 -2.64 -3.30 -19.70
N GLU A 62 -3.75 -3.48 -20.41
CA GLU A 62 -4.50 -4.74 -20.41
C GLU A 62 -3.71 -5.91 -21.03
N ASP A 63 -2.79 -5.62 -21.95
CA ASP A 63 -2.03 -6.56 -22.76
C ASP A 63 -0.62 -6.90 -22.22
N ILE A 64 -0.27 -6.46 -21.01
CA ILE A 64 1.01 -6.81 -20.39
C ILE A 64 1.23 -8.34 -20.30
N GLU A 65 2.46 -8.80 -20.58
CA GLU A 65 2.86 -10.18 -20.31
C GLU A 65 3.08 -10.36 -18.80
N CYS A 66 2.09 -10.91 -18.10
CA CYS A 66 2.11 -11.08 -16.64
C CYS A 66 1.89 -12.53 -16.21
N GLN A 67 2.94 -13.15 -15.67
CA GLN A 67 2.90 -14.44 -14.98
C GLN A 67 2.48 -14.21 -13.51
N THR A 68 1.76 -15.17 -12.93
CA THR A 68 1.36 -15.11 -11.52
C THR A 68 1.87 -16.29 -10.73
N LEU A 69 2.05 -16.10 -9.43
CA LEU A 69 2.24 -17.16 -8.43
C LEU A 69 1.21 -17.02 -7.31
N GLN A 70 0.86 -18.14 -6.69
CA GLN A 70 0.19 -18.13 -5.39
C GLN A 70 1.21 -17.90 -4.27
N TYR A 71 0.74 -17.48 -3.09
CA TYR A 71 1.59 -17.44 -1.91
C TYR A 71 2.18 -18.83 -1.61
N GLY A 72 3.48 -18.86 -1.29
CA GLY A 72 4.24 -20.10 -1.03
C GLY A 72 4.57 -20.94 -2.26
N GLU A 73 4.03 -20.63 -3.44
CA GLU A 73 4.40 -21.32 -4.68
C GLU A 73 5.85 -21.00 -5.06
N VAL A 74 6.62 -22.03 -5.41
CA VAL A 74 8.05 -21.90 -5.72
C VAL A 74 8.28 -21.96 -7.22
N LEU A 75 8.85 -20.89 -7.76
CA LEU A 75 9.34 -20.80 -9.13
C LEU A 75 10.87 -20.87 -9.14
N ASN A 76 11.44 -21.80 -9.91
CA ASN A 76 12.89 -21.88 -10.08
C ASN A 76 13.34 -21.09 -11.31
N ILE A 77 14.17 -20.07 -11.11
CA ILE A 77 14.74 -19.25 -12.19
C ILE A 77 16.26 -19.29 -12.08
N ASN A 78 16.93 -19.90 -13.07
CA ASN A 78 18.40 -19.99 -13.10
C ASN A 78 19.02 -20.54 -11.79
N GLY A 79 18.32 -21.48 -11.15
CA GLY A 79 18.72 -22.09 -9.88
C GLY A 79 18.33 -21.32 -8.61
N VAL A 80 17.78 -20.12 -8.73
CA VAL A 80 17.18 -19.37 -7.61
C VAL A 80 15.74 -19.85 -7.41
N LYS A 81 15.40 -20.26 -6.20
CA LYS A 81 14.02 -20.50 -5.79
C LYS A 81 13.39 -19.17 -5.40
N LEU A 82 12.38 -18.74 -6.13
CA LEU A 82 11.59 -17.55 -5.86
C LEU A 82 10.22 -17.98 -5.34
N SER A 83 9.77 -17.37 -4.24
CA SER A 83 8.39 -17.51 -3.75
C SER A 83 7.85 -16.17 -3.25
N LEU A 84 6.53 -16.01 -3.31
CA LEU A 84 5.81 -14.85 -2.80
C LEU A 84 5.20 -15.19 -1.43
N HIS A 85 5.30 -14.28 -0.47
CA HIS A 85 4.74 -14.44 0.87
C HIS A 85 3.92 -13.20 1.24
N PRO A 86 2.79 -13.31 1.95
CA PRO A 86 1.96 -12.15 2.31
C PRO A 86 2.73 -11.02 3.00
N ALA A 87 2.56 -9.78 2.52
CA ALA A 87 3.11 -8.57 3.13
C ALA A 87 2.09 -7.79 3.99
N GLY A 88 0.79 -8.12 3.91
CA GLY A 88 -0.26 -7.43 4.68
C GLY A 88 -0.47 -5.95 4.34
N HIS A 89 0.18 -5.40 3.31
CA HIS A 89 0.08 -4.00 2.91
C HIS A 89 -1.25 -3.71 2.22
N ILE A 90 -1.48 -4.33 1.06
CA ILE A 90 -2.72 -4.28 0.28
C ILE A 90 -3.11 -5.69 -0.20
N ILE A 91 -4.31 -5.85 -0.74
CA ILE A 91 -4.73 -7.12 -1.34
C ILE A 91 -3.73 -7.52 -2.44
N GLY A 92 -3.11 -8.70 -2.28
CA GLY A 92 -2.10 -9.24 -3.19
C GLY A 92 -0.66 -8.76 -2.96
N SER A 93 -0.40 -7.87 -2.00
CA SER A 93 0.97 -7.45 -1.69
C SER A 93 1.81 -8.60 -1.14
N ALA A 94 3.01 -8.77 -1.68
CA ALA A 94 3.89 -9.87 -1.35
C ALA A 94 5.31 -9.42 -1.01
N GLN A 95 5.88 -10.04 0.01
CA GLN A 95 7.31 -10.18 0.19
C GLN A 95 7.85 -11.17 -0.84
N ILE A 96 9.02 -10.88 -1.40
CA ILE A 96 9.70 -11.75 -2.36
C ILE A 96 10.83 -12.46 -1.63
N ARG A 97 10.69 -13.78 -1.48
CA ARG A 97 11.71 -14.65 -0.91
C ARG A 97 12.54 -15.25 -2.03
N LEU A 98 13.86 -15.06 -1.97
CA LEU A 98 14.83 -15.67 -2.85
C LEU A 98 15.72 -16.63 -2.06
N GLU A 99 15.91 -17.84 -2.55
CA GLU A 99 16.84 -18.81 -1.97
C GLU A 99 17.81 -19.34 -3.05
N TYR A 100 19.10 -19.30 -2.74
CA TYR A 100 20.14 -19.90 -3.58
C TYR A 100 21.21 -20.56 -2.72
N LYS A 101 21.40 -21.87 -2.90
CA LYS A 101 22.37 -22.69 -2.15
C LYS A 101 22.27 -22.52 -0.61
N GLY A 102 21.04 -22.41 -0.10
CA GLY A 102 20.76 -22.25 1.33
C GLY A 102 20.85 -20.82 1.85
N TYR A 103 21.30 -19.85 1.05
CA TYR A 103 21.28 -18.43 1.41
C TYR A 103 19.94 -17.82 1.02
N ILE A 104 19.28 -17.12 1.96
CA ILE A 104 17.94 -16.57 1.79
C ILE A 104 17.97 -15.04 1.88
N SER A 105 17.47 -14.37 0.85
CA SER A 105 17.21 -12.93 0.84
C SER A 105 15.71 -12.70 0.76
N VAL A 106 15.18 -11.83 1.61
CA VAL A 106 13.76 -11.45 1.57
C VAL A 106 13.64 -9.96 1.32
N ILE A 107 12.86 -9.60 0.31
CA ILE A 107 12.52 -8.22 -0.03
C ILE A 107 11.08 -8.02 0.40
N SER A 108 10.85 -7.17 1.39
CA SER A 108 9.51 -7.01 1.97
C SER A 108 8.52 -6.31 1.03
N GLY A 109 9.00 -5.39 0.19
CA GLY A 109 8.14 -4.36 -0.39
C GLY A 109 7.57 -3.47 0.71
N ASP A 110 6.41 -2.88 0.46
CA ASP A 110 5.63 -2.26 1.52
C ASP A 110 4.88 -3.33 2.31
N TYR A 111 4.81 -3.17 3.63
CA TYR A 111 4.18 -4.17 4.51
C TYR A 111 3.51 -3.55 5.72
N LYS A 112 2.49 -4.23 6.25
CA LYS A 112 1.83 -3.92 7.52
C LYS A 112 1.62 -5.19 8.31
N VAL A 113 2.00 -5.15 9.59
CA VAL A 113 1.93 -6.32 10.48
C VAL A 113 0.56 -6.51 11.14
N GLN A 114 -0.26 -5.47 11.23
CA GLN A 114 -1.62 -5.58 11.75
C GLN A 114 -2.52 -6.29 10.74
N ASP A 115 -3.32 -7.24 11.20
CA ASP A 115 -4.41 -7.83 10.43
C ASP A 115 -5.58 -6.85 10.37
N ASP A 116 -5.98 -6.49 9.15
CA ASP A 116 -7.11 -5.59 8.90
C ASP A 116 -8.37 -6.29 8.41
N GLY A 117 -8.35 -7.63 8.34
CA GLY A 117 -9.47 -8.44 7.85
C GLY A 117 -9.78 -8.24 6.35
N LEU A 118 -8.84 -7.65 5.60
CA LEU A 118 -8.99 -7.36 4.17
C LEU A 118 -7.82 -7.91 3.36
N SER A 119 -6.61 -7.49 3.72
CA SER A 119 -5.36 -7.99 3.12
C SER A 119 -4.95 -9.30 3.79
N THR A 120 -4.34 -10.23 3.02
CA THR A 120 -3.80 -11.45 3.63
C THR A 120 -2.77 -11.07 4.69
N PRO A 121 -2.90 -11.54 5.95
CA PRO A 121 -2.04 -11.12 7.05
C PRO A 121 -0.56 -11.34 6.76
N PHE A 122 0.29 -10.42 7.22
CA PHE A 122 1.74 -10.50 7.05
C PHE A 122 2.29 -11.85 7.53
N GLU A 123 3.07 -12.52 6.67
CA GLU A 123 3.74 -13.77 7.00
C GLU A 123 5.18 -13.50 7.44
N LEU A 124 5.59 -14.02 8.59
CA LEU A 124 6.98 -13.92 9.00
C LEU A 124 7.87 -14.87 8.18
N VAL A 125 8.89 -14.32 7.52
CA VAL A 125 9.89 -15.11 6.77
C VAL A 125 11.28 -14.93 7.38
N LYS A 126 11.89 -16.01 7.89
CA LYS A 126 13.29 -16.00 8.34
C LYS A 126 14.24 -15.95 7.16
N CYS A 127 15.32 -15.17 7.27
CA CYS A 127 16.26 -14.94 6.17
C CYS A 127 17.67 -14.56 6.64
N ASN A 128 18.65 -14.59 5.74
CA ASN A 128 20.01 -14.12 6.01
C ASN A 128 20.15 -12.61 5.77
N GLU A 129 19.53 -12.09 4.72
CA GLU A 129 19.40 -10.63 4.49
C GLU A 129 17.94 -10.24 4.29
N PHE A 130 17.56 -9.07 4.83
CA PHE A 130 16.22 -8.52 4.74
C PHE A 130 16.24 -7.10 4.18
N VAL A 131 15.45 -6.83 3.15
CA VAL A 131 15.22 -5.47 2.64
C VAL A 131 13.89 -4.98 3.19
N THR A 132 13.91 -3.89 3.95
CA THR A 132 12.74 -3.30 4.63
C THR A 132 12.46 -1.89 4.15
N GLU A 133 11.18 -1.56 3.96
CA GLU A 133 10.72 -0.17 3.93
C GLU A 133 10.90 0.52 5.31
N SER A 134 10.87 1.86 5.32
CA SER A 134 10.88 2.67 6.54
C SER A 134 10.04 3.96 6.39
N THR A 135 8.89 3.87 5.72
CA THR A 135 7.95 4.98 5.48
C THR A 135 7.63 5.72 6.77
N PHE A 136 7.40 4.95 7.84
CA PHE A 136 7.13 5.44 9.19
C PHE A 136 8.23 5.03 10.19
N GLY A 137 9.50 5.13 9.75
CA GLY A 137 10.72 4.86 10.52
C GLY A 137 11.06 5.87 11.62
N LEU A 138 10.07 6.43 12.32
CA LEU A 138 10.27 7.29 13.49
C LEU A 138 9.37 6.88 14.65
N PRO A 139 9.83 6.95 15.93
CA PRO A 139 9.07 6.52 17.11
C PRO A 139 7.71 7.23 17.34
N ILE A 140 7.48 8.39 16.72
CA ILE A 140 6.21 9.12 16.81
C ILE A 140 5.06 8.39 16.11
N TYR A 141 5.37 7.56 15.12
CA TYR A 141 4.40 6.73 14.43
C TYR A 141 4.11 5.50 15.28
N ASN A 142 2.89 5.47 15.81
CA ASN A 142 2.37 4.39 16.62
C ASN A 142 0.88 4.31 16.36
N TRP A 143 0.49 3.31 15.57
CA TRP A 143 -0.90 3.14 15.13
C TRP A 143 -1.79 2.76 16.31
N LEU A 144 -3.07 3.07 16.16
CA LEU A 144 -4.09 2.42 16.98
C LEU A 144 -4.25 0.99 16.49
N GLU A 145 -4.78 0.12 17.34
CA GLU A 145 -5.30 -1.16 16.88
C GLU A 145 -6.45 -0.92 15.89
N VAL A 146 -6.58 -1.82 14.91
CA VAL A 146 -7.53 -1.68 13.80
C VAL A 146 -8.96 -1.47 14.33
N ASP A 147 -9.38 -2.24 15.33
CA ASP A 147 -10.71 -2.10 15.93
C ASP A 147 -10.96 -0.73 16.57
N ASP A 148 -9.94 -0.15 17.21
CA ASP A 148 -10.06 1.15 17.86
C ASP A 148 -10.08 2.30 16.85
N LEU A 149 -9.33 2.16 15.76
CA LEU A 149 -9.40 3.09 14.64
C LEU A 149 -10.78 3.01 13.95
N ASN A 150 -11.27 1.80 13.69
CA ASN A 150 -12.58 1.56 13.09
C ASN A 150 -13.68 2.18 13.96
N LYS A 151 -13.71 1.91 15.28
CA LYS A 151 -14.68 2.52 16.21
C LYS A 151 -14.68 4.04 16.17
N LYS A 152 -13.50 4.67 16.03
CA LYS A 152 -13.40 6.14 15.89
C LYS A 152 -14.00 6.65 14.59
N MET A 153 -13.73 5.98 13.46
CA MET A 153 -14.31 6.33 12.16
C MET A 153 -15.83 6.13 12.18
N GLN A 154 -16.30 5.00 12.70
CA GLN A 154 -17.72 4.66 12.84
C GLN A 154 -18.46 5.69 13.70
N SER A 155 -17.89 6.07 14.85
CA SER A 155 -18.47 7.10 15.73
C SER A 155 -18.59 8.45 15.04
N TRP A 156 -17.61 8.80 14.20
CA TRP A 156 -17.63 10.04 13.43
C TRP A 156 -18.72 10.01 12.34
N VAL A 157 -18.85 8.90 11.61
CA VAL A 157 -19.94 8.70 10.62
C VAL A 157 -21.32 8.81 11.28
N LEU A 158 -21.53 8.14 12.41
CA LEU A 158 -22.80 8.19 13.13
C LEU A 158 -23.14 9.60 13.61
N ARG A 159 -22.15 10.34 14.14
CA ARG A 159 -22.34 11.74 14.53
C ARG A 159 -22.66 12.64 13.34
N ASN A 160 -22.00 12.44 12.20
CA ASN A 160 -22.31 13.21 11.00
C ASN A 160 -23.75 12.95 10.54
N LYS A 161 -24.19 11.69 10.57
CA LYS A 161 -25.56 11.30 10.25
C LYS A 161 -26.59 11.98 11.15
N GLU A 162 -26.35 12.03 12.46
CA GLU A 162 -27.20 12.76 13.42
C GLU A 162 -27.27 14.27 13.10
N ASN A 163 -26.18 14.84 12.59
CA ASN A 163 -26.09 16.26 12.22
C ASN A 163 -26.45 16.53 10.74
N GLN A 164 -27.04 15.56 10.04
CA GLN A 164 -27.43 15.69 8.63
C GLN A 164 -26.24 16.06 7.71
N LYS A 165 -25.05 15.54 8.01
CA LYS A 165 -23.82 15.72 7.24
C LYS A 165 -23.50 14.46 6.42
N THR A 166 -23.00 14.67 5.21
CA THR A 166 -22.41 13.61 4.39
C THR A 166 -20.98 13.35 4.84
N SER A 167 -20.64 12.10 5.14
CA SER A 167 -19.29 11.74 5.60
C SER A 167 -18.37 11.51 4.39
N VAL A 168 -17.44 12.43 4.16
CA VAL A 168 -16.50 12.36 3.03
C VAL A 168 -15.12 11.95 3.53
N PHE A 169 -14.71 10.73 3.19
CA PHE A 169 -13.36 10.22 3.48
C PHE A 169 -12.42 10.42 2.30
N ILE A 170 -11.18 10.79 2.63
CA ILE A 170 -10.12 11.03 1.67
C ILE A 170 -9.01 10.04 1.96
N GLY A 171 -8.75 9.14 1.01
CA GLY A 171 -7.74 8.09 1.14
C GLY A 171 -7.37 7.51 -0.22
N TYR A 172 -6.13 7.03 -0.33
CA TYR A 172 -5.58 6.52 -1.59
C TYR A 172 -6.48 5.47 -2.24
N SER A 173 -6.56 5.53 -3.58
CA SER A 173 -7.48 4.68 -4.34
C SER A 173 -7.22 3.18 -4.19
N LEU A 174 -5.95 2.80 -3.98
CA LEU A 174 -5.50 1.43 -3.76
C LEU A 174 -5.02 1.23 -2.31
N GLY A 175 -5.65 0.30 -1.58
CA GLY A 175 -5.35 0.00 -0.19
C GLY A 175 -6.27 0.74 0.77
N LYS A 176 -6.00 2.03 1.00
CA LYS A 176 -6.71 2.83 2.02
C LYS A 176 -8.20 2.93 1.76
N ALA A 177 -8.63 3.18 0.52
CA ALA A 177 -10.05 3.25 0.18
C ALA A 177 -10.80 1.98 0.59
N GLN A 178 -10.28 0.80 0.27
CA GLN A 178 -10.90 -0.48 0.61
C GLN A 178 -10.92 -0.72 2.14
N ARG A 179 -9.88 -0.29 2.87
CA ARG A 179 -9.90 -0.34 4.34
C ARG A 179 -10.91 0.62 4.96
N ILE A 180 -11.07 1.81 4.40
CA ILE A 180 -12.12 2.75 4.83
C ILE A 180 -13.49 2.12 4.61
N MET A 181 -13.74 1.52 3.43
CA MET A 181 -14.99 0.81 3.13
C MET A 181 -15.27 -0.26 4.19
N LYS A 182 -14.26 -1.08 4.53
CA LYS A 182 -14.41 -2.14 5.54
C LYS A 182 -14.68 -1.58 6.94
N ALA A 183 -14.01 -0.49 7.32
CA ALA A 183 -14.16 0.12 8.63
C ALA A 183 -15.58 0.67 8.88
N VAL A 184 -16.28 1.12 7.83
CA VAL A 184 -17.59 1.78 7.93
C VAL A 184 -18.73 0.95 7.35
N GLU A 185 -18.46 -0.32 7.02
CA GLU A 185 -19.43 -1.28 6.49
C GLU A 185 -20.69 -1.35 7.36
N GLY A 186 -21.87 -1.27 6.73
CA GLY A 186 -23.17 -1.36 7.40
C GLY A 186 -23.67 -0.08 8.07
N LEU A 187 -22.94 1.04 8.03
CA LEU A 187 -23.39 2.31 8.63
C LEU A 187 -24.24 3.21 7.72
N GLY A 188 -24.21 2.92 6.42
CA GLY A 188 -24.89 3.65 5.37
C GLY A 188 -24.46 3.13 4.00
N LYS A 189 -24.99 3.75 2.95
CA LYS A 189 -24.53 3.48 1.58
C LYS A 189 -23.13 4.06 1.39
N ILE A 190 -22.28 3.28 0.74
CA ILE A 190 -20.91 3.69 0.42
C ILE A 190 -20.88 4.09 -1.05
N HIS A 191 -20.48 5.33 -1.31
CA HIS A 191 -20.21 5.84 -2.65
C HIS A 191 -18.71 6.02 -2.81
N VAL A 192 -18.14 5.51 -3.91
CA VAL A 192 -16.70 5.64 -4.18
C VAL A 192 -16.46 6.37 -5.49
N HIS A 193 -15.36 7.13 -5.54
CA HIS A 193 -14.89 7.71 -6.79
C HIS A 193 -14.61 6.64 -7.85
N TYR A 194 -14.76 6.97 -9.14
CA TYR A 194 -14.61 6.01 -10.23
C TYR A 194 -13.22 5.35 -10.24
N SER A 195 -12.17 6.07 -9.87
CA SER A 195 -10.80 5.54 -9.78
C SER A 195 -10.68 4.42 -8.74
N ILE A 196 -11.40 4.53 -7.63
CA ILE A 196 -11.51 3.48 -6.60
C ILE A 196 -12.35 2.33 -7.15
N GLY A 197 -13.50 2.64 -7.76
CA GLY A 197 -14.39 1.63 -8.36
C GLY A 197 -13.70 0.74 -9.40
N LYS A 198 -12.85 1.32 -10.27
CA LYS A 198 -12.04 0.59 -11.26
C LYS A 198 -11.10 -0.44 -10.62
N LEU A 199 -10.54 -0.12 -9.45
CA LEU A 199 -9.65 -1.01 -8.69
C LEU A 199 -10.44 -2.04 -7.87
N ASN A 200 -11.58 -1.65 -7.30
CA ASN A 200 -12.50 -2.58 -6.64
C ASN A 200 -12.95 -3.68 -7.61
N GLN A 201 -13.39 -3.31 -8.81
CA GLN A 201 -13.76 -4.25 -9.87
C GLN A 201 -12.62 -5.22 -10.21
N ALA A 202 -11.38 -4.74 -10.26
CA ALA A 202 -10.21 -5.58 -10.50
C ALA A 202 -9.98 -6.62 -9.38
N PHE A 203 -10.30 -6.29 -8.13
CA PHE A 203 -10.28 -7.26 -7.03
C PHE A 203 -11.45 -8.24 -7.09
N GLU A 204 -12.64 -7.77 -7.45
CA GLU A 204 -13.84 -8.60 -7.58
C GLU A 204 -13.71 -9.61 -8.74
N GLU A 205 -13.04 -9.24 -9.84
CA GLU A 205 -12.70 -10.13 -10.98
C GLU A 205 -11.92 -11.39 -10.54
N VAL A 206 -11.19 -11.32 -9.41
CA VAL A 206 -10.42 -12.44 -8.84
C VAL A 206 -11.03 -13.00 -7.56
N GLY A 207 -12.31 -12.72 -7.31
CA GLY A 207 -13.10 -13.34 -6.25
C GLY A 207 -12.97 -12.71 -4.86
N ILE A 208 -12.39 -11.51 -4.76
CA ILE A 208 -12.38 -10.76 -3.50
C ILE A 208 -13.75 -10.12 -3.27
N VAL A 209 -14.31 -10.33 -2.09
CA VAL A 209 -15.57 -9.72 -1.67
C VAL A 209 -15.28 -8.44 -0.91
N LEU A 210 -15.72 -7.31 -1.45
CA LEU A 210 -15.65 -6.00 -0.82
C LEU A 210 -17.03 -5.59 -0.27
N PRO A 211 -17.08 -4.65 0.69
CA PRO A 211 -18.35 -4.03 1.11
C PRO A 211 -19.10 -3.45 -0.10
N GLU A 212 -20.43 -3.52 -0.09
CA GLU A 212 -21.26 -2.97 -1.17
C GLU A 212 -20.98 -1.48 -1.39
N TYR A 213 -20.85 -1.08 -2.66
CA TYR A 213 -20.58 0.31 -3.05
C TYR A 213 -21.31 0.71 -4.33
N GLU A 214 -21.57 2.00 -4.48
CA GLU A 214 -22.08 2.63 -5.70
C GLU A 214 -21.01 3.59 -6.26
N ILE A 215 -20.95 3.75 -7.59
CA ILE A 215 -20.04 4.69 -8.27
C ILE A 215 -20.89 5.84 -8.83
N PRO A 216 -21.07 6.96 -8.12
CA PRO A 216 -21.81 8.09 -8.64
C PRO A 216 -21.03 8.80 -9.75
N ASP A 217 -21.75 9.34 -10.74
CA ASP A 217 -21.16 10.24 -11.73
C ASP A 217 -21.05 11.66 -11.17
N PHE A 218 -19.85 12.04 -10.73
CA PHE A 218 -19.55 13.37 -10.18
C PHE A 218 -19.66 14.53 -11.21
N ARG A 219 -19.88 14.21 -12.49
CA ARG A 219 -20.22 15.20 -13.53
C ARG A 219 -21.70 15.60 -13.46
N GLU A 220 -22.55 14.73 -12.96
CA GLU A 220 -23.99 14.93 -12.83
C GLU A 220 -24.39 15.48 -11.44
N ASN A 221 -25.70 15.55 -11.20
CA ASN A 221 -26.26 15.93 -9.91
C ASN A 221 -26.18 14.76 -8.92
N ILE A 222 -25.31 14.91 -7.92
CA ILE A 222 -25.07 13.90 -6.89
C ILE A 222 -25.86 14.11 -5.60
N LYS A 223 -27.01 14.82 -5.62
CA LYS A 223 -27.83 15.05 -4.41
C LYS A 223 -28.26 13.76 -3.70
N HIS A 224 -28.30 12.63 -4.41
CA HIS A 224 -28.64 11.33 -3.84
C HIS A 224 -27.61 10.79 -2.84
N VAL A 225 -26.37 11.34 -2.79
CA VAL A 225 -25.35 10.94 -1.81
C VAL A 225 -25.47 11.68 -0.47
N ALA A 226 -26.46 12.58 -0.34
CA ALA A 226 -26.62 13.40 0.86
C ALA A 226 -26.88 12.54 2.11
N GLY A 227 -26.09 12.75 3.16
CA GLY A 227 -26.20 12.03 4.43
C GLY A 227 -25.60 10.62 4.43
N GLU A 228 -25.01 10.19 3.31
CA GLU A 228 -24.36 8.88 3.16
C GLU A 228 -22.84 9.01 3.33
N ILE A 229 -22.11 7.97 2.92
CA ILE A 229 -20.65 7.89 3.01
C ILE A 229 -20.05 8.01 1.61
N VAL A 230 -19.10 8.92 1.42
CA VAL A 230 -18.40 9.13 0.14
C VAL A 230 -16.90 8.96 0.36
N ILE A 231 -16.23 8.19 -0.50
CA ILE A 231 -14.78 7.98 -0.46
C ILE A 231 -14.17 8.48 -1.76
N VAL A 232 -13.20 9.39 -1.64
CA VAL A 232 -12.50 10.01 -2.77
C VAL A 232 -10.97 9.96 -2.60
N PRO A 233 -10.21 9.94 -3.69
CA PRO A 233 -8.74 10.03 -3.63
C PRO A 233 -8.25 11.41 -3.16
N PRO A 234 -7.08 11.48 -2.48
CA PRO A 234 -6.37 12.71 -2.13
C PRO A 234 -6.31 13.78 -3.22
N ALA A 235 -6.09 13.40 -4.48
CA ALA A 235 -6.02 14.32 -5.62
C ALA A 235 -7.30 15.17 -5.81
N LEU A 236 -8.44 14.77 -5.24
CA LEU A 236 -9.70 15.51 -5.31
C LEU A 236 -9.97 16.44 -4.11
N LEU A 237 -9.10 16.45 -3.09
CA LEU A 237 -9.28 17.23 -1.85
C LEU A 237 -9.65 18.70 -2.11
N ASP A 238 -8.95 19.35 -3.05
CA ASP A 238 -9.18 20.77 -3.39
C ASP A 238 -10.02 20.98 -4.66
N SER A 239 -10.56 19.90 -5.22
CA SER A 239 -11.30 19.94 -6.48
C SER A 239 -12.73 20.45 -6.30
N ASN A 240 -13.35 20.87 -7.42
CA ASN A 240 -14.77 21.22 -7.43
C ASN A 240 -15.70 20.02 -7.17
N VAL A 241 -15.20 18.79 -7.23
CA VAL A 241 -15.98 17.57 -6.97
C VAL A 241 -16.47 17.55 -5.53
N ILE A 242 -15.57 17.80 -4.55
CA ILE A 242 -15.94 17.79 -3.13
C ILE A 242 -16.95 18.89 -2.81
N LYS A 243 -16.83 20.06 -3.44
CA LYS A 243 -17.77 21.19 -3.25
C LYS A 243 -19.20 20.88 -3.72
N LYS A 244 -19.39 19.89 -4.61
CA LYS A 244 -20.71 19.45 -5.07
C LYS A 244 -21.38 18.46 -4.10
N ILE A 245 -20.62 17.86 -3.18
CA ILE A 245 -21.15 16.90 -2.21
C ILE A 245 -22.01 17.69 -1.20
N PRO A 246 -23.32 17.38 -1.07
CA PRO A 246 -24.20 18.10 -0.15
C PRO A 246 -23.74 17.94 1.29
N ASP A 247 -23.71 19.03 2.05
CA ASP A 247 -23.46 19.03 3.50
C ASP A 247 -22.22 18.20 3.91
N ALA A 248 -21.15 18.29 3.14
CA ALA A 248 -19.93 17.52 3.35
C ALA A 248 -19.24 17.86 4.69
N ALA A 249 -18.92 16.82 5.46
CA ALA A 249 -17.91 16.83 6.50
C ALA A 249 -16.75 15.96 6.04
N THR A 250 -15.54 16.49 6.04
CA THR A 250 -14.37 15.89 5.39
C THR A 250 -13.39 15.28 6.40
N ALA A 251 -12.91 14.08 6.10
CA ALA A 251 -11.93 13.37 6.91
C ALA A 251 -10.76 12.87 6.06
N ILE A 252 -9.53 13.15 6.50
CA ILE A 252 -8.32 12.65 5.85
C ILE A 252 -7.87 11.37 6.55
N CYS A 253 -7.69 10.29 5.78
CA CYS A 253 -7.18 9.00 6.23
C CYS A 253 -5.75 8.81 5.71
N SER A 254 -4.77 9.04 6.58
CA SER A 254 -3.34 8.90 6.25
C SER A 254 -2.50 8.71 7.50
N GLY A 255 -1.43 7.91 7.44
CA GLY A 255 -0.47 7.74 8.54
C GLY A 255 0.14 9.07 9.01
N TRP A 256 0.28 10.03 8.09
CA TRP A 256 0.74 11.39 8.40
C TRP A 256 -0.17 12.16 9.36
N MET A 257 -1.45 11.75 9.51
CA MET A 257 -2.40 12.33 10.46
C MET A 257 -2.07 12.02 11.93
N GLN A 258 -1.06 11.20 12.20
CA GLN A 258 -0.50 11.02 13.54
C GLN A 258 0.13 12.32 14.06
N VAL A 259 0.75 13.11 13.18
CA VAL A 259 1.40 14.37 13.55
C VAL A 259 0.36 15.49 13.56
N ARG A 260 0.17 16.13 14.72
CA ARG A 260 -0.84 17.20 14.92
C ARG A 260 -0.73 18.35 13.92
N GLY A 261 0.50 18.66 13.49
CA GLY A 261 0.77 19.68 12.48
C GLY A 261 -0.02 19.41 11.20
N ALA A 262 0.14 18.24 10.60
CA ALA A 262 -0.42 17.85 9.30
C ALA A 262 -1.95 18.04 9.19
N ARG A 263 -2.69 17.82 10.30
CA ARG A 263 -4.15 18.02 10.35
C ARG A 263 -4.56 19.48 10.11
N ARG A 264 -3.76 20.44 10.60
CA ARG A 264 -4.09 21.87 10.53
C ARG A 264 -3.80 22.47 9.15
N TRP A 265 -2.99 21.81 8.32
CA TRP A 265 -2.61 22.33 6.99
C TRP A 265 -3.69 22.16 5.92
N ARG A 266 -4.73 21.33 6.15
CA ARG A 266 -5.68 20.93 5.09
C ARG A 266 -7.15 21.22 5.36
N SER A 267 -7.48 22.05 6.37
CA SER A 267 -8.86 22.49 6.67
C SER A 267 -9.91 21.39 6.84
N ALA A 268 -9.51 20.12 7.03
CA ALA A 268 -10.44 19.00 7.17
C ALA A 268 -11.11 18.97 8.54
N ASP A 269 -12.35 18.48 8.60
CA ASP A 269 -13.15 18.37 9.83
C ASP A 269 -12.64 17.26 10.76
N ALA A 270 -11.99 16.23 10.20
CA ALA A 270 -11.38 15.14 10.94
C ALA A 270 -10.08 14.60 10.29
N GLY A 271 -9.28 13.91 11.08
CA GLY A 271 -8.06 13.24 10.62
C GLY A 271 -7.87 11.90 11.33
N PHE A 272 -7.72 10.84 10.54
CA PHE A 272 -7.53 9.47 11.01
C PHE A 272 -6.14 8.97 10.59
N ALA A 273 -5.34 8.56 11.58
CA ALA A 273 -4.01 8.00 11.36
C ALA A 273 -4.13 6.54 10.86
N MET A 274 -4.57 6.40 9.61
CA MET A 274 -4.71 5.12 8.91
C MET A 274 -3.56 4.95 7.93
N SER A 275 -2.78 3.89 8.10
CA SER A 275 -1.67 3.56 7.19
C SER A 275 -1.68 2.09 6.83
N ASP A 276 -1.35 1.80 5.57
CA ASP A 276 -1.15 0.44 5.06
C ASP A 276 0.30 -0.03 5.25
N HIS A 277 1.12 0.77 5.94
CA HIS A 277 2.50 0.48 6.27
C HIS A 277 2.64 0.19 7.77
N ALA A 278 3.67 -0.56 8.13
CA ALA A 278 4.03 -0.79 9.52
C ALA A 278 4.41 0.54 10.20
N ASP A 279 3.99 0.70 11.46
CA ASP A 279 4.52 1.76 12.31
C ASP A 279 5.90 1.37 12.85
N TRP A 280 6.49 2.27 13.63
CA TRP A 280 7.77 2.04 14.29
C TRP A 280 7.86 0.69 15.02
N LYS A 281 6.82 0.33 15.77
CA LYS A 281 6.79 -0.93 16.53
C LYS A 281 6.68 -2.13 15.60
N GLY A 282 5.82 -2.06 14.59
CA GLY A 282 5.64 -3.10 13.59
C GLY A 282 6.91 -3.36 12.78
N LEU A 283 7.62 -2.30 12.35
CA LEU A 283 8.90 -2.40 11.66
C LEU A 283 9.92 -3.15 12.55
N LEU A 284 10.08 -2.73 13.81
CA LEU A 284 11.01 -3.38 14.74
C LEU A 284 10.63 -4.83 15.06
N GLN A 285 9.33 -5.12 15.19
CA GLN A 285 8.83 -6.47 15.43
C GLN A 285 9.14 -7.39 14.25
N ALA A 286 8.82 -6.96 13.03
CA ALA A 286 9.08 -7.73 11.81
C ALA A 286 10.59 -7.99 11.65
N ILE A 287 11.41 -6.95 11.72
CA ILE A 287 12.86 -7.05 11.56
C ILE A 287 13.47 -8.02 12.57
N LYS A 288 13.15 -7.88 13.87
CA LYS A 288 13.67 -8.79 14.90
C LYS A 288 13.29 -10.24 14.64
N ALA A 289 12.06 -10.47 14.18
CA ALA A 289 11.54 -11.81 13.96
C ALA A 289 12.14 -12.49 12.71
N THR A 290 12.66 -11.72 11.74
CA THR A 290 13.33 -12.27 10.54
C THR A 290 14.66 -12.98 10.88
N GLU A 291 15.28 -12.63 12.01
CA GLU A 291 16.62 -13.07 12.42
C GLU A 291 17.72 -12.78 11.37
N ALA A 292 17.50 -11.78 10.51
CA ALA A 292 18.45 -11.41 9.47
C ALA A 292 19.81 -10.98 10.03
N GLU A 293 20.88 -11.42 9.37
CA GLU A 293 22.26 -11.05 9.70
C GLU A 293 22.58 -9.61 9.26
N ILE A 294 21.83 -9.10 8.29
CA ILE A 294 21.89 -7.73 7.80
C ILE A 294 20.53 -7.25 7.30
N VAL A 295 20.20 -6.00 7.63
CA VAL A 295 18.99 -5.32 7.18
C VAL A 295 19.34 -4.16 6.26
N HIS A 296 18.75 -4.15 5.07
CA HIS A 296 18.88 -3.08 4.08
C HIS A 296 17.65 -2.17 4.20
N VAL A 297 17.83 -0.95 4.67
CA VAL A 297 16.74 0.00 4.90
C VAL A 297 16.55 0.90 3.68
N THR A 298 15.34 0.93 3.15
CA THR A 298 14.92 1.74 1.99
C THR A 298 13.56 2.38 2.30
N HIS A 299 13.06 3.28 1.42
CA HIS A 299 11.80 4.03 1.56
C HIS A 299 11.67 4.87 2.83
N GLY A 300 11.35 6.17 2.73
CA GLY A 300 11.02 6.98 3.91
C GLY A 300 12.22 7.40 4.78
N GLN A 301 12.13 7.18 6.10
CA GLN A 301 13.06 7.72 7.12
C GLN A 301 14.28 6.82 7.34
N THR A 302 15.00 6.53 6.25
CA THR A 302 16.02 5.48 6.18
C THR A 302 17.23 5.71 7.11
N GLU A 303 17.83 6.90 7.09
CA GLU A 303 19.05 7.18 7.89
C GLU A 303 18.80 7.05 9.39
N VAL A 304 17.71 7.66 9.88
CA VAL A 304 17.37 7.64 11.32
C VAL A 304 17.05 6.23 11.76
N PHE A 305 16.29 5.48 10.95
CA PHE A 305 15.92 4.12 11.30
C PHE A 305 17.10 3.16 11.27
N SER A 306 17.94 3.21 10.23
CA SER A 306 19.16 2.42 10.13
C SER A 306 20.14 2.69 11.27
N LYS A 307 20.30 3.97 11.65
CA LYS A 307 21.11 4.33 12.82
C LYS A 307 20.58 3.67 14.10
N TYR A 308 19.27 3.75 14.35
CA TYR A 308 18.66 3.14 15.53
C TYR A 308 18.82 1.62 15.55
N LEU A 309 18.60 0.93 14.42
CA LEU A 309 18.81 -0.52 14.31
C LEU A 309 20.23 -0.91 14.74
N ASN A 310 21.24 -0.18 14.26
CA ASN A 310 22.64 -0.43 14.64
C ASN A 310 22.89 -0.18 16.13
N GLU A 311 22.30 0.87 16.72
CA GLU A 311 22.39 1.17 18.16
C GLU A 311 21.84 0.03 19.04
N ILE A 312 20.80 -0.67 18.58
CA ILE A 312 20.22 -1.83 19.28
C ILE A 312 20.84 -3.17 18.90
N GLY A 313 21.94 -3.17 18.14
CA GLY A 313 22.69 -4.37 17.77
C GLY A 313 22.18 -5.14 16.55
N ILE A 314 21.27 -4.55 15.76
CA ILE A 314 20.82 -5.10 14.48
C ILE A 314 21.63 -4.43 13.37
N LYS A 315 22.52 -5.19 12.73
CA LYS A 315 23.35 -4.68 11.65
C LYS A 315 22.47 -4.20 10.50
N SER A 316 22.62 -2.94 10.10
CA SER A 316 21.89 -2.40 8.97
C SER A 316 22.68 -1.37 8.17
N ASP A 317 22.27 -1.17 6.92
CA ASP A 317 22.72 -0.08 6.06
C ASP A 317 21.53 0.60 5.37
N VAL A 318 21.80 1.73 4.72
CA VAL A 318 20.82 2.48 3.92
C VAL A 318 21.03 2.16 2.45
N VAL A 319 19.93 1.94 1.76
CA VAL A 319 19.89 1.77 0.31
C VAL A 319 19.24 3.01 -0.30
N GLU A 320 20.00 3.71 -1.14
CA GLU A 320 19.44 4.76 -1.99
C GLU A 320 18.56 4.13 -3.07
N THR A 321 17.30 4.55 -3.09
CA THR A 321 16.28 4.06 -4.02
C THR A 321 15.46 5.22 -4.54
N LEU A 322 14.95 5.11 -5.77
CA LEU A 322 14.05 6.13 -6.35
C LEU A 322 12.59 5.97 -5.89
N TYR A 323 12.38 5.36 -4.72
CA TYR A 323 11.05 5.23 -4.15
C TYR A 323 10.74 6.44 -3.26
N GLY A 324 9.52 6.96 -3.34
CA GLY A 324 9.05 8.07 -2.50
C GLY A 324 9.48 9.49 -2.89
N ASP A 325 10.32 9.68 -3.92
CA ASP A 325 10.74 11.02 -4.40
C ASP A 325 9.73 11.69 -5.36
N ASP A 326 8.69 10.96 -5.79
CA ASP A 326 7.60 11.51 -6.61
C ASP A 326 6.37 11.72 -5.71
N ASP A 327 5.85 12.94 -5.61
CA ASP A 327 4.68 13.29 -4.78
C ASP A 327 3.52 12.31 -5.04
N GLU A 328 3.11 11.55 -4.01
CA GLU A 328 2.03 10.54 -4.10
C GLU A 328 0.72 11.15 -4.64
N GLU A 329 0.52 12.46 -4.45
CA GLU A 329 -0.60 13.23 -5.00
C GLU A 329 -0.49 13.48 -6.51
N GLU A 330 0.70 13.72 -7.05
CA GLU A 330 0.92 13.91 -8.48
C GLU A 330 0.64 12.60 -9.23
N LYS A 331 1.06 11.47 -8.67
CA LYS A 331 0.75 10.14 -9.22
C LYS A 331 -0.74 9.81 -9.22
N GLU A 332 -1.48 10.19 -8.19
CA GLU A 332 -2.93 10.00 -8.20
C GLU A 332 -3.62 10.89 -9.24
N LYS A 333 -3.16 12.13 -9.44
CA LYS A 333 -3.69 12.98 -10.51
C LYS A 333 -3.50 12.33 -11.88
N GLU A 334 -2.32 11.79 -12.18
CA GLU A 334 -2.07 11.06 -13.43
C GLU A 334 -2.99 9.84 -13.62
N ILE A 335 -3.39 9.15 -12.54
CA ILE A 335 -4.29 7.99 -12.60
C ILE A 335 -5.76 8.42 -12.80
N ILE A 336 -6.13 9.60 -12.30
CA ILE A 336 -7.48 10.16 -12.46
C ILE A 336 -7.65 10.82 -13.84
N ASP A 337 -6.58 11.28 -14.46
CA ASP A 337 -6.66 11.92 -15.78
C ASP A 337 -6.57 10.91 -16.95
N ASN A 338 -6.21 9.65 -16.69
CA ASN A 338 -6.09 8.54 -17.67
C ASN A 338 -7.18 7.47 -17.55
#